data_AF-A0A1A9ZTP8-F1
#
_entry.id   AF-A0A1A9ZTP8-F1
#
_cell.length_a   1.000
_cell.length_b   1.000
_cell.length_c   1.000
_cell.angle_alpha   90.00
_cell.angle_beta   90.00
_cell.angle_gamma   90.00
#
_symmetry.space_group_name_H-M   'P 1'
#
loop_
_entity.id
_entity.type
_entity.pdbx_description
1 polymer ?
#
loop_
_entity_poly.entity_id
_entity_poly.type
_entity_poly.pdbx_seq_one_letter_code
_entity_poly.pdbx_strand_id
1 'polypeptide(L)'
;MFHGKSSFSTSLNPLNMPAPETRSRYSKLRSCALFFLLIFCSIVLLLRLYSIRYVDMRYVRILHYEMERNNIMNYESYNRFGNRIKLTMCEEKANEQLMFLKWLEYQKWEVNGTNVSLGDRFSKARDDIERSLLYKVLRKMPKGAALHVHDVGLTSVDFIVKCLTYYQNLWVCVARNKQLREFRFSQKFLNETNTTNMCTWYPIKEWRRMHGAKVVDAKIRDNLIITTTDHKLVAARLKEIKSLLKGLISYAPVWEIYFEQAFKEFIEDGVQYIEIRTILPRLYNLSGHSLPHLETLAALKRASETVAFYNASFVGAKVIYTPSRNVNDNEVEMLLSDALILKLVFKDYVAGLDLISDDYFSKPLRDFSARLIYMQDSMDFYFTVDDVYANQLDNEENLIDAYLLGSKRLPFSYPLMQHPYILRQIHRLNIGLVINPISIEYMQNLGNSRFHPASILFTFNLPLIISSDYPRLWQASPITHDFYVTFMKIAPRESDLRVLKQLARNSIVHSAKSEAERDVALRVWEIMWSKWICELKNMNL
;
A
#
# COMPACT_ATOMS: atom_id res chain seq x y z
N MET A 1 18.66 4.70 87.85
CA MET A 1 18.63 3.34 88.44
C MET A 1 20.07 2.81 88.41
N PHE A 2 20.64 2.62 89.61
CA PHE A 2 21.78 1.79 90.05
C PHE A 2 22.95 1.52 89.07
N HIS A 3 24.16 2.04 89.34
CA HIS A 3 25.19 1.52 90.26
C HIS A 3 25.81 0.18 89.88
N GLY A 4 27.16 0.13 89.86
CA GLY A 4 27.92 -1.12 89.86
C GLY A 4 29.41 -0.92 89.63
N LYS A 5 30.14 -0.56 90.70
CA LYS A 5 31.61 -0.66 90.82
C LYS A 5 32.02 -2.11 91.15
N SER A 6 33.31 -2.40 90.90
CA SER A 6 34.26 -3.25 91.68
C SER A 6 34.97 -4.29 90.78
N SER A 7 36.24 -4.12 90.37
CA SER A 7 37.53 -4.26 91.11
C SER A 7 38.02 -5.70 91.27
N PHE A 8 39.25 -6.00 90.84
CA PHE A 8 40.24 -6.95 91.41
C PHE A 8 41.54 -6.79 90.56
N SER A 9 42.59 -6.11 91.04
CA SER A 9 43.84 -6.64 91.67
C SER A 9 44.47 -7.83 90.91
N THR A 10 45.76 -7.89 90.59
CA THR A 10 46.91 -7.77 91.49
C THR A 10 48.26 -7.62 90.74
N SER A 11 49.18 -6.90 91.41
CA SER A 11 50.65 -7.06 91.53
C SER A 11 51.55 -7.31 90.30
N LEU A 12 52.49 -6.38 90.09
CA LEU A 12 53.93 -6.66 90.06
C LEU A 12 54.73 -5.34 90.20
N ASN A 13 55.77 -5.38 91.03
CA ASN A 13 56.75 -4.32 91.27
C ASN A 13 58.14 -4.99 91.15
N PRO A 14 59.25 -4.25 91.07
CA PRO A 14 59.76 -3.46 89.96
C PRO A 14 61.13 -3.99 89.47
N LEU A 15 61.66 -3.50 88.33
CA LEU A 15 63.06 -3.04 88.19
C LEU A 15 63.47 -2.86 86.72
N ASN A 16 64.23 -1.77 86.54
CA ASN A 16 65.17 -1.47 85.46
C ASN A 16 64.61 -1.03 84.11
N MET A 17 64.54 0.31 83.97
CA MET A 17 64.75 0.97 82.69
C MET A 17 66.12 0.58 82.09
N PRO A 18 66.18 0.38 80.76
CA PRO A 18 67.23 0.91 79.93
C PRO A 18 66.74 2.17 79.19
N ALA A 19 67.69 3.08 78.96
CA ALA A 19 67.54 4.34 78.25
C ALA A 19 67.09 4.19 76.77
N PRO A 20 66.68 5.29 76.09
CA PRO A 20 65.80 5.25 74.93
C PRO A 20 66.57 5.31 73.59
N GLU A 21 66.70 4.19 72.88
CA GLU A 21 67.29 4.21 71.52
C GLU A 21 66.37 3.74 70.38
N THR A 22 65.12 3.32 70.66
CA THR A 22 64.30 2.66 69.63
C THR A 22 63.17 3.51 69.02
N ARG A 23 62.82 4.69 69.56
CA ARG A 23 61.76 5.57 68.98
C ARG A 23 62.18 6.28 67.69
N SER A 24 63.48 6.48 67.46
CA SER A 24 64.01 7.15 66.27
C SER A 24 63.91 6.29 65.00
N ARG A 25 64.14 4.97 65.10
CA ARG A 25 64.08 4.04 63.95
C ARG A 25 62.67 3.90 63.37
N TYR A 26 61.64 3.78 64.21
CA TYR A 26 60.26 3.62 63.72
C TYR A 26 59.69 4.88 63.06
N SER A 27 60.07 6.09 63.51
CA SER A 27 59.67 7.34 62.83
C SER A 27 60.36 7.50 61.48
N LYS A 28 61.65 7.15 61.38
CA LYS A 28 62.40 7.14 60.13
C LYS A 28 61.85 6.09 59.15
N LEU A 29 61.49 4.89 59.62
CA LEU A 29 60.85 3.85 58.81
C LEU A 29 59.47 4.26 58.29
N ARG A 30 58.62 4.91 59.10
CA ARG A 30 57.34 5.46 58.65
C ARG A 30 57.51 6.61 57.64
N SER A 31 58.48 7.50 57.89
CA SER A 31 58.80 8.59 56.97
C SER A 31 59.35 8.07 55.64
N CYS A 32 60.18 7.03 55.66
CA CYS A 32 60.65 6.33 54.45
C CYS A 32 59.49 5.63 53.73
N ALA A 33 58.60 4.93 54.44
CA ALA A 33 57.44 4.28 53.82
C ALA A 33 56.50 5.29 53.14
N LEU A 34 56.22 6.42 53.79
CA LEU A 34 55.45 7.54 53.20
C LEU A 34 56.15 8.13 51.98
N PHE A 35 57.49 8.27 52.04
CA PHE A 35 58.28 8.77 50.91
C PHE A 35 58.27 7.80 49.72
N PHE A 36 58.41 6.50 49.95
CA PHE A 36 58.27 5.47 48.92
C PHE A 36 56.86 5.41 48.35
N LEU A 37 55.83 5.59 49.19
CA LEU A 37 54.44 5.64 48.73
C LEU A 37 54.20 6.88 47.85
N LEU A 38 54.73 8.04 48.22
CA LEU A 38 54.66 9.27 47.43
C LEU A 38 55.40 9.12 46.09
N ILE A 39 56.59 8.52 46.08
CA ILE A 39 57.35 8.22 44.86
C ILE A 39 56.56 7.25 43.98
N PHE A 40 56.01 6.18 44.56
CA PHE A 40 55.21 5.21 43.83
C PHE A 40 53.95 5.85 43.23
N CYS A 41 53.21 6.64 44.01
CA CYS A 41 52.07 7.41 43.51
C CYS A 41 52.47 8.40 42.42
N SER A 42 53.63 9.05 42.54
CA SER A 42 54.14 9.98 41.53
C SER A 42 54.53 9.26 40.23
N ILE A 43 55.15 8.08 40.34
CA ILE A 43 55.48 7.23 39.19
C ILE A 43 54.21 6.74 38.50
N VAL A 44 53.21 6.27 39.26
CA VAL A 44 51.92 5.83 38.70
C VAL A 44 51.18 7.00 38.03
N LEU A 45 51.21 8.21 38.61
CA LEU A 45 50.63 9.40 38.03
C LEU A 45 51.36 9.81 36.74
N LEU A 46 52.69 9.78 36.73
CA LEU A 46 53.51 10.05 35.56
C LEU A 46 53.27 9.02 34.44
N LEU A 47 53.17 7.73 34.78
CA LEU A 47 52.84 6.67 33.83
C LEU A 47 51.43 6.85 33.25
N ARG A 48 50.45 7.27 34.07
CA ARG A 48 49.11 7.64 33.58
C ARG A 48 49.13 8.86 32.67
N LEU A 49 49.80 9.94 33.06
CA LEU A 49 49.93 11.15 32.23
C LEU A 49 50.69 10.89 30.93
N TYR A 50 51.72 10.03 30.97
CA TYR A 50 52.44 9.55 29.81
C TYR A 50 51.52 8.72 28.91
N SER A 51 50.76 7.77 29.45
CA SER A 51 49.78 6.99 28.68
C SER A 51 48.70 7.87 28.02
N ILE A 52 48.21 8.91 28.71
CA ILE A 52 47.24 9.87 28.16
C ILE A 52 47.85 10.70 27.02
N ARG A 53 49.15 11.02 27.07
CA ARG A 53 49.88 11.66 25.97
C ARG A 53 50.01 10.77 24.72
N TYR A 54 49.97 9.45 24.89
CA TYR A 54 50.10 8.46 23.81
C TYR A 54 48.76 7.87 23.33
N VAL A 55 47.65 8.15 24.01
CA VAL A 55 46.32 7.93 23.42
C VAL A 55 46.19 8.94 22.28
N ASP A 56 46.41 8.49 21.05
CA ASP A 56 46.17 9.33 19.88
C ASP A 56 44.68 9.70 19.88
N MET A 57 44.38 10.94 20.28
CA MET A 57 43.02 11.45 20.30
C MET A 57 42.37 11.37 18.91
N ARG A 58 43.15 11.27 17.83
CA ARG A 58 42.63 10.96 16.49
C ARG A 58 42.14 9.52 16.39
N TYR A 59 42.85 8.55 16.96
CA TYR A 59 42.41 7.15 17.01
C TYR A 59 41.11 7.01 17.82
N VAL A 60 40.99 7.68 18.97
CA VAL A 60 39.73 7.69 19.75
C VAL A 60 38.58 8.35 18.97
N ARG A 61 38.85 9.46 18.28
CA ARG A 61 37.83 10.11 17.43
C ARG A 61 37.41 9.24 16.25
N ILE A 62 38.34 8.53 15.61
CA ILE A 62 38.05 7.58 14.53
C ILE A 62 37.19 6.43 15.05
N LEU A 63 37.53 5.83 16.20
CA LEU A 63 36.73 4.78 16.81
C LEU A 63 35.32 5.26 17.16
N HIS A 64 35.20 6.45 17.77
CA HIS A 64 33.89 7.04 18.08
C HIS A 64 33.08 7.31 16.80
N TYR A 65 33.70 7.87 15.76
CA TYR A 65 33.07 8.08 14.46
C TYR A 65 32.57 6.76 13.84
N GLU A 66 33.39 5.72 13.80
CA GLU A 66 33.00 4.40 13.27
C GLU A 66 31.86 3.78 14.10
N MET A 67 31.92 3.93 15.42
CA MET A 67 30.85 3.45 16.31
C MET A 67 29.53 4.20 16.04
N GLU A 68 29.53 5.53 15.99
CA GLU A 68 28.33 6.33 15.69
C GLU A 68 27.81 6.05 14.27
N ARG A 69 28.69 5.93 13.28
CA ARG A 69 28.33 5.55 11.91
C ARG A 69 27.64 4.18 11.89
N ASN A 70 28.20 3.18 12.58
CA ASN A 70 27.59 1.85 12.69
C ASN A 70 26.26 1.89 13.45
N ASN A 71 26.15 2.68 14.51
CA ASN A 71 24.90 2.87 15.25
C ASN A 71 23.80 3.42 14.35
N ILE A 72 24.09 4.46 13.56
CA ILE A 72 23.13 5.04 12.60
C ILE A 72 22.74 4.02 11.53
N MET A 73 23.73 3.37 10.89
CA MET A 73 23.44 2.35 9.86
C MET A 73 22.58 1.20 10.40
N ASN A 74 22.88 0.72 11.61
CA ASN A 74 22.12 -0.35 12.25
C ASN A 74 20.71 0.11 12.64
N TYR A 75 20.57 1.33 13.18
CA TYR A 75 19.26 1.89 13.52
C TYR A 75 18.38 2.09 12.29
N GLU A 76 18.92 2.68 11.22
CA GLU A 76 18.18 2.84 9.96
C GLU A 76 17.84 1.49 9.35
N SER A 77 18.81 0.56 9.27
CA SER A 77 18.56 -0.77 8.76
C SER A 77 17.46 -1.49 9.55
N TYR A 78 17.48 -1.44 10.88
CA TYR A 78 16.45 -2.08 11.70
C TYR A 78 15.06 -1.47 11.51
N ASN A 79 14.97 -0.16 11.24
CA ASN A 79 13.71 0.56 11.11
C ASN A 79 13.18 0.64 9.67
N ARG A 80 13.95 0.21 8.67
CA ARG A 80 13.47 0.10 7.28
C ARG A 80 12.34 -0.92 7.18
N PHE A 81 11.40 -0.63 6.29
CA PHE A 81 10.28 -1.51 5.99
C PHE A 81 10.78 -2.90 5.55
N GLY A 82 10.18 -3.95 6.09
CA GLY A 82 10.52 -5.35 5.77
C GLY A 82 11.70 -5.92 6.55
N ASN A 83 12.61 -5.12 7.10
CA ASN A 83 13.83 -5.65 7.75
C ASN A 83 13.59 -6.43 9.06
N ARG A 84 12.36 -6.39 9.61
CA ARG A 84 11.94 -7.25 10.73
C ARG A 84 11.52 -8.65 10.30
N ILE A 85 11.35 -8.90 9.00
CA ILE A 85 11.06 -10.23 8.46
C ILE A 85 12.31 -11.10 8.54
N LYS A 86 12.16 -12.26 9.20
CA LYS A 86 13.15 -13.33 9.17
C LYS A 86 12.85 -14.24 7.98
N LEU A 87 13.81 -14.41 7.10
CA LEU A 87 13.74 -15.38 6.00
C LEU A 87 14.21 -16.75 6.50
N THR A 88 13.57 -17.79 6.00
CA THR A 88 14.05 -19.17 6.14
C THR A 88 15.24 -19.43 5.22
N MET A 89 15.98 -20.51 5.44
CA MET A 89 17.11 -20.89 4.57
C MET A 89 16.70 -21.05 3.09
N CYS A 90 15.49 -21.55 2.82
CA CYS A 90 14.97 -21.65 1.45
C CYS A 90 14.67 -20.27 0.85
N GLU A 91 14.13 -19.36 1.66
CA GLU A 91 13.84 -18.00 1.24
C GLU A 91 15.10 -17.18 1.02
N GLU A 92 16.17 -17.39 1.79
CA GLU A 92 17.46 -16.72 1.55
C GLU A 92 18.04 -17.13 0.18
N LYS A 93 17.99 -18.42 -0.18
CA LYS A 93 18.42 -18.87 -1.52
C LYS A 93 17.54 -18.32 -2.64
N ALA A 94 16.23 -18.22 -2.43
CA ALA A 94 15.33 -17.58 -3.38
C ALA A 94 15.60 -16.06 -3.49
N ASN A 95 15.96 -15.43 -2.37
CA ASN A 95 16.34 -14.02 -2.31
C ASN A 95 17.60 -13.73 -3.13
N GLU A 96 18.61 -14.61 -3.09
CA GLU A 96 19.80 -14.50 -3.94
C GLU A 96 19.42 -14.44 -5.43
N GLN A 97 18.55 -15.33 -5.89
CA GLN A 97 18.05 -15.36 -7.28
C GLN A 97 17.26 -14.09 -7.62
N LEU A 98 16.34 -13.68 -6.74
CA LEU A 98 15.55 -12.45 -6.91
C LEU A 98 16.44 -11.21 -7.02
N MET A 99 17.44 -11.10 -6.14
CA MET A 99 18.33 -9.96 -6.08
C MET A 99 19.28 -9.92 -7.27
N PHE A 100 19.70 -11.07 -7.79
CA PHE A 100 20.42 -11.13 -9.06
C PHE A 100 19.56 -10.61 -10.23
N LEU A 101 18.29 -11.03 -10.33
CA LEU A 101 17.35 -10.49 -11.33
C LEU A 101 17.14 -8.99 -11.19
N LYS A 102 16.95 -8.50 -9.96
CA LYS A 102 16.86 -7.06 -9.66
C LYS A 102 18.11 -6.30 -10.08
N TRP A 103 19.30 -6.86 -9.80
CA TRP A 103 20.56 -6.26 -10.20
C TRP A 103 20.70 -6.16 -11.72
N LEU A 104 20.34 -7.22 -12.47
CA LEU A 104 20.33 -7.19 -13.94
C LEU A 104 19.43 -6.09 -14.50
N GLU A 105 18.24 -5.90 -13.94
CA GLU A 105 17.33 -4.82 -14.34
C GLU A 105 17.93 -3.43 -14.06
N TYR A 106 18.59 -3.23 -12.92
CA TYR A 106 19.33 -1.98 -12.65
C TYR A 106 20.45 -1.75 -13.66
N GLN A 107 21.26 -2.77 -13.97
CA GLN A 107 22.32 -2.63 -14.96
C GLN A 107 21.75 -2.23 -16.33
N LYS A 108 20.63 -2.83 -16.73
CA LYS A 108 19.94 -2.46 -17.97
C LYS A 108 19.53 -0.99 -17.99
N TRP A 109 19.01 -0.45 -16.88
CA TRP A 109 18.45 0.90 -16.82
C TRP A 109 19.45 2.00 -16.44
N GLU A 110 20.60 1.64 -15.86
CA GLU A 110 21.70 2.56 -15.53
C GLU A 110 22.67 2.76 -16.71
N VAL A 111 22.77 1.78 -17.61
CA VAL A 111 23.60 1.89 -18.82
C VAL A 111 22.86 2.75 -19.85
N ASN A 112 23.53 3.80 -20.34
CA ASN A 112 23.00 4.86 -21.21
C ASN A 112 22.64 4.40 -22.65
N GLY A 113 22.43 3.09 -22.86
CA GLY A 113 22.18 2.44 -24.15
C GLY A 113 20.73 1.96 -24.34
N THR A 114 19.84 2.13 -23.35
CA THR A 114 18.41 1.81 -23.47
C THR A 114 17.56 3.05 -23.66
N ASN A 115 16.43 2.91 -24.38
CA ASN A 115 15.44 3.99 -24.54
C ASN A 115 14.62 4.27 -23.26
N VAL A 116 14.82 3.48 -22.21
CA VAL A 116 14.11 3.54 -20.93
C VAL A 116 15.12 3.56 -19.77
N SER A 117 14.82 4.37 -18.76
CA SER A 117 15.59 4.57 -17.54
C SER A 117 14.72 4.35 -16.29
N LEU A 118 15.36 4.22 -15.13
CA LEU A 118 14.66 4.15 -13.84
C LEU A 118 13.70 5.33 -13.59
N GLY A 119 14.02 6.50 -14.12
CA GLY A 119 13.25 7.72 -13.89
C GLY A 119 12.05 7.88 -14.82
N ASP A 120 11.96 7.08 -15.88
CA ASP A 120 10.85 7.15 -16.82
C ASP A 120 9.55 6.69 -16.17
N ARG A 121 8.45 7.35 -16.56
CA ARG A 121 7.09 7.00 -16.14
C ARG A 121 6.71 5.59 -16.57
N PHE A 122 5.78 4.98 -15.85
CA PHE A 122 5.26 3.65 -16.17
C PHE A 122 4.84 3.50 -17.63
N SER A 123 4.11 4.47 -18.19
CA SER A 123 3.63 4.43 -19.58
C SER A 123 4.74 4.22 -20.62
N LYS A 124 5.92 4.80 -20.38
CA LYS A 124 7.10 4.65 -21.27
C LYS A 124 7.85 3.35 -20.99
N ALA A 125 7.90 2.91 -19.73
CA ALA A 125 8.67 1.75 -19.30
C ALA A 125 7.91 0.41 -19.42
N ARG A 126 6.59 0.42 -19.57
CA ARG A 126 5.71 -0.76 -19.48
C ARG A 126 6.21 -1.93 -20.32
N ASP A 127 6.41 -1.73 -21.61
CA ASP A 127 6.75 -2.84 -22.52
C ASP A 127 8.12 -3.45 -22.17
N ASP A 128 9.06 -2.66 -21.62
CA ASP A 128 10.33 -3.16 -21.12
C ASP A 128 10.19 -3.93 -19.80
N ILE A 129 9.32 -3.45 -18.91
CA ILE A 129 8.97 -4.14 -17.66
C ILE A 129 8.38 -5.51 -17.99
N GLU A 130 7.42 -5.60 -18.91
CA GLU A 130 6.76 -6.86 -19.26
C GLU A 130 7.70 -7.90 -19.89
N ARG A 131 8.75 -7.44 -20.58
CA ARG A 131 9.80 -8.32 -21.13
C ARG A 131 10.74 -8.87 -20.05
N SER A 132 10.91 -8.15 -18.94
CA SER A 132 11.86 -8.52 -17.88
C SER A 132 11.56 -9.88 -17.25
N LEU A 133 12.63 -10.61 -16.91
CA LEU A 133 12.50 -11.87 -16.19
C LEU A 133 12.01 -11.64 -14.76
N LEU A 134 12.43 -10.53 -14.13
CA LEU A 134 11.96 -10.11 -12.82
C LEU A 134 10.43 -9.94 -12.81
N TYR A 135 9.85 -9.23 -13.77
CA TYR A 135 8.40 -9.07 -13.86
C TYR A 135 7.69 -10.42 -14.01
N LYS A 136 8.20 -11.31 -14.87
CA LYS A 136 7.62 -12.66 -15.05
C LYS A 136 7.65 -13.47 -13.75
N VAL A 137 8.71 -13.33 -12.94
CA VAL A 137 8.81 -13.94 -11.60
C VAL A 137 7.78 -13.32 -10.64
N LEU A 138 7.67 -11.98 -10.62
CA LEU A 138 6.71 -11.28 -9.76
C LEU A 138 5.25 -11.51 -10.18
N ARG A 139 4.98 -11.79 -11.47
CA ARG A 139 3.64 -12.16 -11.96
C ARG A 139 3.10 -13.41 -11.27
N LYS A 140 3.98 -14.39 -11.01
CA LYS A 140 3.65 -15.63 -10.29
C LYS A 140 3.68 -15.50 -8.77
N MET A 141 4.22 -14.41 -8.22
CA MET A 141 4.31 -14.20 -6.79
C MET A 141 2.91 -14.08 -6.15
N PRO A 142 2.62 -14.79 -5.06
CA PRO A 142 1.38 -14.60 -4.32
C PRO A 142 1.45 -13.28 -3.56
N LYS A 143 0.70 -12.29 -4.05
CA LYS A 143 0.72 -10.90 -3.58
C LYS A 143 -0.26 -10.64 -2.43
N GLY A 144 -1.04 -11.64 -2.05
CA GLY A 144 -2.04 -11.52 -0.99
C GLY A 144 -3.32 -10.91 -1.54
N ALA A 145 -3.61 -9.67 -1.16
CA ALA A 145 -4.88 -9.00 -1.46
C ALA A 145 -4.71 -7.67 -2.22
N ALA A 146 -5.73 -7.31 -3.00
CA ALA A 146 -5.90 -5.98 -3.55
C ALA A 146 -6.95 -5.23 -2.72
N LEU A 147 -6.53 -4.23 -1.93
CA LEU A 147 -7.37 -3.59 -0.91
C LEU A 147 -7.94 -2.21 -1.31
N HIS A 148 -7.63 -1.77 -2.53
CA HIS A 148 -8.12 -0.51 -3.09
C HIS A 148 -8.15 -0.62 -4.60
N VAL A 149 -9.29 -1.09 -5.10
CA VAL A 149 -9.62 -1.13 -6.53
C VAL A 149 -11.07 -0.69 -6.70
N HIS A 150 -11.41 -0.15 -7.86
CA HIS A 150 -12.77 0.32 -8.14
C HIS A 150 -13.52 -0.65 -9.05
N ASP A 151 -14.85 -0.65 -9.01
CA ASP A 151 -15.72 -1.46 -9.89
C ASP A 151 -15.46 -1.29 -11.40
N VAL A 152 -14.90 -0.14 -11.78
CA VAL A 152 -14.42 0.15 -13.12
C VAL A 152 -12.90 -0.02 -13.19
N GLY A 153 -12.39 -0.53 -14.32
CA GLY A 153 -10.96 -0.68 -14.55
C GLY A 153 -10.33 -1.97 -14.00
N LEU A 154 -11.14 -2.95 -13.57
CA LEU A 154 -10.66 -4.27 -13.10
C LEU A 154 -10.39 -5.25 -14.25
N THR A 155 -11.33 -5.33 -15.19
CA THR A 155 -11.32 -6.31 -16.29
C THR A 155 -10.57 -5.78 -17.50
N SER A 156 -9.75 -6.63 -18.12
CA SER A 156 -8.93 -6.24 -19.27
C SER A 156 -9.77 -5.62 -20.40
N VAL A 157 -9.26 -4.52 -20.97
CA VAL A 157 -9.91 -3.85 -22.10
C VAL A 157 -10.03 -4.78 -23.31
N ASP A 158 -9.08 -5.71 -23.47
CA ASP A 158 -9.15 -6.78 -24.46
C ASP A 158 -10.42 -7.63 -24.32
N PHE A 159 -10.73 -8.10 -23.12
CA PHE A 159 -11.94 -8.88 -22.86
C PHE A 159 -13.20 -8.05 -23.08
N ILE A 160 -13.21 -6.80 -22.63
CA ILE A 160 -14.34 -5.89 -22.84
C ILE A 160 -14.63 -5.75 -24.35
N VAL A 161 -13.60 -5.42 -25.14
CA VAL A 161 -13.74 -5.24 -26.59
C VAL A 161 -14.14 -6.54 -27.28
N LYS A 162 -13.47 -7.66 -27.00
CA LYS A 162 -13.68 -8.91 -27.74
C LYS A 162 -14.92 -9.70 -27.29
N CYS A 163 -15.34 -9.56 -26.03
CA CYS A 163 -16.45 -10.33 -25.47
C CYS A 163 -17.66 -9.45 -25.20
N LEU A 164 -17.53 -8.43 -24.34
CA LEU A 164 -18.69 -7.65 -23.90
C LEU A 164 -19.30 -6.81 -25.02
N THR A 165 -18.47 -6.21 -25.88
CA THR A 165 -19.00 -5.39 -26.98
C THR A 165 -19.49 -6.19 -28.19
N TYR A 166 -19.32 -7.51 -28.18
CA TYR A 166 -19.92 -8.43 -29.15
C TYR A 166 -21.22 -9.06 -28.64
N TYR A 167 -21.60 -8.75 -27.40
CA TYR A 167 -22.86 -9.22 -26.82
C TYR A 167 -24.06 -8.64 -27.59
N GLN A 168 -25.12 -9.44 -27.74
CA GLN A 168 -26.26 -9.09 -28.57
C GLN A 168 -26.98 -7.84 -28.05
N ASN A 169 -27.64 -7.11 -28.96
CA ASN A 169 -28.46 -5.93 -28.65
C ASN A 169 -27.68 -4.75 -28.04
N LEU A 170 -26.36 -4.69 -28.23
CA LEU A 170 -25.55 -3.54 -27.85
C LEU A 170 -25.63 -2.42 -28.89
N TRP A 171 -25.83 -1.20 -28.40
CA TRP A 171 -25.82 0.05 -29.14
C TRP A 171 -24.68 0.95 -28.69
N VAL A 172 -24.21 1.81 -29.60
CA VAL A 172 -23.22 2.85 -29.32
C VAL A 172 -23.74 4.20 -29.79
N CYS A 173 -23.62 5.24 -28.96
CA CYS A 173 -23.90 6.62 -29.33
C CYS A 173 -22.62 7.28 -29.81
N VAL A 174 -22.62 7.74 -31.06
CA VAL A 174 -21.45 8.34 -31.72
C VAL A 174 -21.73 9.80 -32.02
N ALA A 175 -20.95 10.70 -31.44
CA ALA A 175 -21.07 12.14 -31.67
C ALA A 175 -20.64 12.52 -33.09
N ARG A 176 -21.02 13.72 -33.54
CA ARG A 176 -20.65 14.24 -34.88
C ARG A 176 -19.13 14.24 -35.13
N ASN A 177 -18.33 14.48 -34.09
CA ASN A 177 -16.87 14.40 -34.13
C ASN A 177 -16.31 12.97 -34.03
N LYS A 178 -17.16 11.94 -34.17
CA LYS A 178 -16.83 10.51 -34.07
C LYS A 178 -16.34 10.06 -32.69
N GLN A 179 -16.57 10.85 -31.64
CA GLN A 179 -16.34 10.39 -30.26
C GLN A 179 -17.46 9.45 -29.80
N LEU A 180 -17.08 8.41 -29.07
CA LEU A 180 -18.05 7.53 -28.42
C LEU A 180 -18.56 8.24 -27.17
N ARG A 181 -19.89 8.33 -27.01
CA ARG A 181 -20.51 8.99 -25.87
C ARG A 181 -21.04 8.00 -24.85
N GLU A 182 -21.69 6.95 -25.32
CA GLU A 182 -22.36 6.01 -24.44
C GLU A 182 -22.54 4.65 -25.13
N PHE A 183 -22.59 3.60 -24.33
CA PHE A 183 -23.03 2.27 -24.73
C PHE A 183 -24.35 1.93 -24.04
N ARG A 184 -25.23 1.20 -24.73
CA ARG A 184 -26.49 0.77 -24.11
C ARG A 184 -26.99 -0.54 -24.70
N PHE A 185 -27.43 -1.45 -23.84
CA PHE A 185 -28.15 -2.65 -24.27
C PHE A 185 -29.64 -2.33 -24.41
N SER A 186 -30.24 -2.66 -25.56
CA SER A 186 -31.65 -2.41 -25.81
C SER A 186 -32.19 -3.31 -26.91
N GLN A 187 -33.36 -3.93 -26.66
CA GLN A 187 -34.12 -4.63 -27.71
C GLN A 187 -34.81 -3.66 -28.67
N LYS A 188 -35.19 -2.47 -28.18
CA LYS A 188 -35.89 -1.46 -28.98
C LYS A 188 -34.89 -0.58 -29.72
N PHE A 189 -35.29 -0.15 -30.91
CA PHE A 189 -34.58 0.86 -31.68
C PHE A 189 -34.47 2.17 -30.87
N LEU A 190 -33.25 2.64 -30.64
CA LEU A 190 -32.99 3.91 -29.96
C LEU A 190 -32.97 5.03 -31.01
N ASN A 191 -34.15 5.55 -31.39
CA ASN A 191 -34.27 6.60 -32.44
C ASN A 191 -34.09 8.04 -31.94
N GLU A 192 -33.62 8.22 -30.73
CA GLU A 192 -33.51 9.56 -30.18
C GLU A 192 -32.16 10.14 -30.62
N THR A 193 -32.19 11.03 -31.63
CA THR A 193 -31.29 12.18 -31.61
C THR A 193 -31.66 12.97 -30.37
N ASN A 194 -31.13 12.55 -29.22
CA ASN A 194 -31.41 13.20 -27.95
C ASN A 194 -30.92 14.64 -28.12
N THR A 195 -31.83 15.62 -28.14
CA THR A 195 -31.52 17.01 -28.47
C THR A 195 -30.51 17.64 -27.51
N THR A 196 -30.28 16.99 -26.37
CA THR A 196 -29.30 17.29 -25.33
C THR A 196 -27.92 16.65 -25.55
N ASN A 197 -27.85 15.49 -26.20
CA ASN A 197 -26.61 14.76 -26.48
C ASN A 197 -26.44 14.62 -27.99
N MET A 198 -25.62 15.49 -28.60
CA MET A 198 -25.34 15.56 -30.04
C MET A 198 -24.66 14.29 -30.61
N CYS A 199 -25.30 13.12 -30.51
CA CYS A 199 -24.83 11.84 -31.02
C CYS A 199 -25.97 11.02 -31.65
N THR A 200 -25.57 10.10 -32.54
CA THR A 200 -26.48 9.17 -33.22
C THR A 200 -26.22 7.76 -32.69
N TRP A 201 -27.30 7.05 -32.37
CA TRP A 201 -27.25 5.66 -31.92
C TRP A 201 -27.15 4.69 -33.09
N TYR A 202 -26.21 3.74 -32.98
CA TYR A 202 -26.05 2.66 -33.95
C TYR A 202 -26.03 1.31 -33.23
N PRO A 203 -26.68 0.25 -33.77
CA PRO A 203 -26.36 -1.10 -33.35
C PRO A 203 -24.88 -1.35 -33.59
N ILE A 204 -24.16 -1.84 -32.58
CA ILE A 204 -22.69 -2.00 -32.69
C ILE A 204 -22.31 -2.92 -33.86
N LYS A 205 -23.14 -3.94 -34.12
CA LYS A 205 -22.99 -4.87 -35.24
C LYS A 205 -23.04 -4.17 -36.60
N GLU A 206 -23.99 -3.26 -36.78
CA GLU A 206 -24.12 -2.47 -38.01
C GLU A 206 -22.99 -1.45 -38.13
N TRP A 207 -22.58 -0.84 -37.00
CA TRP A 207 -21.46 0.09 -37.00
C TRP A 207 -20.14 -0.57 -37.42
N ARG A 208 -19.89 -1.81 -36.94
CA ARG A 208 -18.80 -2.67 -37.41
C ARG A 208 -18.91 -3.04 -38.88
N ARG A 209 -20.11 -3.31 -39.40
CA ARG A 209 -20.33 -3.59 -40.82
C ARG A 209 -19.98 -2.39 -41.70
N MET A 210 -20.35 -1.18 -41.27
CA MET A 210 -20.10 0.06 -42.02
C MET A 210 -18.63 0.50 -42.01
N HIS A 211 -17.92 0.34 -40.89
CA HIS A 211 -16.57 0.92 -40.70
C HIS A 211 -15.44 -0.12 -40.64
N GLY A 212 -15.79 -1.41 -40.61
CA GLY A 212 -14.87 -2.52 -40.39
C GLY A 212 -14.67 -2.83 -38.90
N ALA A 213 -14.80 -4.11 -38.54
CA ALA A 213 -14.73 -4.56 -37.14
C ALA A 213 -13.41 -4.19 -36.45
N LYS A 214 -12.27 -4.36 -37.13
CA LYS A 214 -10.95 -4.01 -36.57
C LYS A 214 -10.82 -2.51 -36.24
N VAL A 215 -11.36 -1.64 -37.07
CA VAL A 215 -11.31 -0.18 -36.88
C VAL A 215 -12.18 0.23 -35.70
N VAL A 216 -13.39 -0.33 -35.62
CA VAL A 216 -14.31 -0.11 -34.50
C VAL A 216 -13.72 -0.64 -33.20
N ASP A 217 -13.19 -1.85 -33.18
CA ASP A 217 -12.61 -2.47 -31.98
C ASP A 217 -11.39 -1.68 -31.46
N ALA A 218 -10.53 -1.19 -32.36
CA ALA A 218 -9.44 -0.28 -32.01
C ALA A 218 -9.98 1.04 -31.43
N LYS A 219 -11.00 1.64 -32.06
CA LYS A 219 -11.63 2.86 -31.57
C LYS A 219 -12.22 2.68 -30.17
N ILE A 220 -12.90 1.56 -29.90
CA ILE A 220 -13.42 1.28 -28.56
C ILE A 220 -12.28 1.13 -27.57
N ARG A 221 -11.24 0.35 -27.89
CA ARG A 221 -10.05 0.18 -27.03
C ARG A 221 -9.45 1.53 -26.65
N ASP A 222 -9.17 2.38 -27.63
CA ASP A 222 -8.57 3.70 -27.42
C ASP A 222 -9.45 4.60 -26.53
N ASN A 223 -10.77 4.36 -26.54
CA ASN A 223 -11.74 5.04 -25.68
C ASN A 223 -11.89 4.46 -24.28
N LEU A 224 -11.22 3.35 -23.97
CA LEU A 224 -11.26 2.68 -22.67
C LEU A 224 -9.89 2.62 -21.97
N ILE A 225 -8.87 3.28 -22.52
CA ILE A 225 -7.52 3.37 -21.94
C ILE A 225 -7.11 4.83 -21.73
N ILE A 226 -6.17 5.02 -20.81
CA ILE A 226 -5.53 6.30 -20.55
C ILE A 226 -4.17 6.30 -21.26
N THR A 227 -4.02 7.24 -22.18
CA THR A 227 -2.79 7.45 -22.96
C THR A 227 -2.16 8.82 -22.71
N THR A 228 -2.92 9.76 -22.14
CA THR A 228 -2.38 11.07 -21.78
C THR A 228 -1.46 10.96 -20.57
N THR A 229 -0.35 11.69 -20.63
CA THR A 229 0.57 11.89 -19.51
C THR A 229 0.37 13.24 -18.83
N ASP A 230 -0.55 14.07 -19.33
CA ASP A 230 -0.97 15.30 -18.68
C ASP A 230 -1.99 14.99 -17.58
N HIS A 231 -1.52 15.03 -16.33
CA HIS A 231 -2.32 14.86 -15.11
C HIS A 231 -3.62 15.69 -15.10
N LYS A 232 -3.62 16.91 -15.68
CA LYS A 232 -4.83 17.76 -15.73
C LYS A 232 -5.93 17.14 -16.58
N LEU A 233 -5.56 16.36 -17.58
CA LEU A 233 -6.48 15.68 -18.49
C LEU A 233 -6.85 14.28 -18.03
N VAL A 234 -6.09 13.67 -17.10
CA VAL A 234 -6.36 12.31 -16.59
C VAL A 234 -7.73 12.23 -15.93
N ALA A 235 -8.10 13.21 -15.08
CA ALA A 235 -9.39 13.22 -14.40
C ALA A 235 -10.57 13.28 -15.38
N ALA A 236 -10.51 14.21 -16.35
CA ALA A 236 -11.51 14.34 -17.40
C ALA A 236 -11.63 13.04 -18.20
N ARG A 237 -10.48 12.43 -18.54
CA ARG A 237 -10.43 11.17 -19.27
C ARG A 237 -11.02 10.00 -18.48
N LEU A 238 -10.72 9.91 -17.19
CA LEU A 238 -11.33 8.92 -16.29
C LEU A 238 -12.85 9.07 -16.28
N LYS A 239 -13.38 10.30 -16.17
CA LYS A 239 -14.83 10.56 -16.19
C LYS A 239 -15.49 10.06 -17.48
N GLU A 240 -14.86 10.31 -18.63
CA GLU A 240 -15.34 9.81 -19.93
C GLU A 240 -15.37 8.27 -19.99
N ILE A 241 -14.27 7.62 -19.59
CA ILE A 241 -14.17 6.15 -19.59
C ILE A 241 -15.20 5.53 -18.64
N LYS A 242 -15.34 6.08 -17.43
CA LYS A 242 -16.33 5.63 -16.44
C LYS A 242 -17.76 5.70 -16.99
N SER A 243 -18.10 6.77 -17.72
CA SER A 243 -19.41 6.91 -18.38
C SER A 243 -19.63 5.82 -19.44
N LEU A 244 -18.64 5.55 -20.29
CA LEU A 244 -18.73 4.48 -21.30
C LEU A 244 -18.88 3.10 -20.65
N LEU A 245 -18.06 2.80 -19.65
CA LEU A 245 -18.09 1.53 -18.94
C LEU A 245 -19.40 1.33 -18.20
N LYS A 246 -19.95 2.36 -17.55
CA LYS A 246 -21.26 2.31 -16.89
C LYS A 246 -22.35 1.81 -17.85
N GLY A 247 -22.37 2.30 -19.08
CA GLY A 247 -23.32 1.87 -20.11
C GLY A 247 -23.21 0.40 -20.50
N LEU A 248 -21.99 -0.15 -20.48
CA LEU A 248 -21.70 -1.56 -20.74
C LEU A 248 -22.04 -2.45 -19.54
N ILE A 249 -21.53 -2.11 -18.35
CA ILE A 249 -21.54 -3.02 -17.20
C ILE A 249 -22.85 -2.97 -16.40
N SER A 250 -23.65 -1.89 -16.52
CA SER A 250 -24.93 -1.80 -15.78
C SER A 250 -26.05 -2.67 -16.38
N TYR A 251 -25.80 -3.35 -17.50
CA TYR A 251 -26.73 -4.37 -18.01
C TYR A 251 -26.56 -5.66 -17.20
N ALA A 252 -27.64 -6.13 -16.56
CA ALA A 252 -27.56 -7.13 -15.50
C ALA A 252 -26.79 -8.42 -15.88
N PRO A 253 -26.98 -9.03 -17.06
CA PRO A 253 -26.20 -10.21 -17.47
C PRO A 253 -24.70 -9.93 -17.69
N VAL A 254 -24.32 -8.70 -18.06
CA VAL A 254 -22.92 -8.33 -18.29
C VAL A 254 -22.20 -8.03 -16.98
N TRP A 255 -22.91 -7.56 -15.95
CA TRP A 255 -22.34 -7.28 -14.63
C TRP A 255 -21.61 -8.50 -14.05
N GLU A 256 -22.26 -9.66 -13.98
CA GLU A 256 -21.64 -10.88 -13.45
C GLU A 256 -20.44 -11.33 -14.31
N ILE A 257 -20.60 -11.34 -15.63
CA ILE A 257 -19.53 -11.72 -16.58
C ILE A 257 -18.29 -10.82 -16.41
N TYR A 258 -18.51 -9.51 -16.23
CA TYR A 258 -17.44 -8.55 -16.03
C TYR A 258 -16.61 -8.88 -14.78
N PHE A 259 -17.28 -9.10 -13.65
CA PHE A 259 -16.60 -9.38 -12.38
C PHE A 259 -16.00 -10.78 -12.30
N GLU A 260 -16.66 -11.80 -12.84
CA GLU A 260 -16.06 -13.13 -12.93
C GLU A 260 -14.73 -13.11 -13.70
N GLN A 261 -14.68 -12.37 -14.81
CA GLN A 261 -13.45 -12.20 -15.56
C GLN A 261 -12.40 -11.40 -14.77
N ALA A 262 -12.80 -10.32 -14.09
CA ALA A 262 -11.90 -9.58 -13.21
C ALA A 262 -11.26 -10.51 -12.17
N PHE A 263 -12.05 -11.29 -11.45
CA PHE A 263 -11.55 -12.20 -10.42
C PHE A 263 -10.57 -13.23 -10.98
N LYS A 264 -10.87 -13.83 -12.15
CA LYS A 264 -9.95 -14.73 -12.85
C LYS A 264 -8.60 -14.06 -13.15
N GLU A 265 -8.65 -12.85 -13.71
CA GLU A 265 -7.43 -12.09 -14.04
C GLU A 265 -6.59 -11.74 -12.80
N PHE A 266 -7.23 -11.38 -11.68
CA PHE A 266 -6.53 -11.11 -10.41
C PHE A 266 -5.92 -12.37 -9.81
N ILE A 267 -6.59 -13.53 -9.91
CA ILE A 267 -6.04 -14.82 -9.46
C ILE A 267 -4.83 -15.21 -10.31
N GLU A 268 -4.91 -15.05 -11.63
CA GLU A 268 -3.77 -15.21 -12.54
C GLU A 268 -2.65 -14.20 -12.25
N ASP A 269 -2.96 -13.10 -11.56
CA ASP A 269 -2.01 -12.16 -11.00
C ASP A 269 -1.62 -12.44 -9.55
N GLY A 270 -1.83 -13.65 -9.04
CA GLY A 270 -1.39 -14.06 -7.71
C GLY A 270 -2.09 -13.33 -6.57
N VAL A 271 -3.27 -12.77 -6.82
CA VAL A 271 -4.14 -12.15 -5.81
C VAL A 271 -5.21 -13.14 -5.38
N GLN A 272 -5.29 -13.40 -4.08
CA GLN A 272 -6.25 -14.34 -3.50
C GLN A 272 -7.49 -13.66 -2.91
N TYR A 273 -7.47 -12.34 -2.72
CA TYR A 273 -8.57 -11.60 -2.08
C TYR A 273 -8.65 -10.17 -2.59
N ILE A 274 -9.86 -9.63 -2.74
CA ILE A 274 -10.08 -8.31 -3.33
C ILE A 274 -11.14 -7.54 -2.55
N GLU A 275 -10.89 -6.25 -2.29
CA GLU A 275 -11.88 -5.31 -1.77
C GLU A 275 -12.21 -4.27 -2.83
N ILE A 276 -13.46 -4.31 -3.31
CA ILE A 276 -13.93 -3.51 -4.43
C ILE A 276 -14.70 -2.31 -3.91
N ARG A 277 -14.30 -1.12 -4.36
CA ARG A 277 -15.02 0.13 -4.16
C ARG A 277 -16.04 0.31 -5.27
N THR A 278 -17.32 0.44 -4.92
CA THR A 278 -18.38 0.54 -5.92
C THR A 278 -19.52 1.44 -5.49
N ILE A 279 -20.03 2.22 -6.45
CA ILE A 279 -21.26 3.01 -6.30
C ILE A 279 -22.52 2.15 -6.32
N LEU A 280 -22.39 0.86 -6.68
CA LEU A 280 -23.48 -0.08 -6.93
C LEU A 280 -24.53 0.50 -7.89
N PRO A 281 -24.22 0.70 -9.19
CA PRO A 281 -25.18 1.28 -10.12
C PRO A 281 -26.45 0.43 -10.17
N ARG A 282 -27.61 1.06 -10.39
CA ARG A 282 -28.85 0.31 -10.62
C ARG A 282 -28.73 -0.46 -11.93
N LEU A 283 -28.72 -1.79 -11.82
CA LEU A 283 -28.70 -2.65 -13.00
C LEU A 283 -30.02 -2.54 -13.76
N TYR A 284 -29.99 -2.83 -15.05
CA TYR A 284 -31.20 -2.86 -15.88
C TYR A 284 -31.26 -4.13 -16.75
N ASN A 285 -32.48 -4.53 -17.10
CA ASN A 285 -32.73 -5.62 -18.04
C ASN A 285 -32.86 -5.09 -19.49
N LEU A 286 -32.98 -5.99 -20.47
CA LEU A 286 -32.98 -5.61 -21.88
C LEU A 286 -34.18 -4.72 -22.30
N SER A 287 -35.27 -4.75 -21.53
CA SER A 287 -36.44 -3.89 -21.70
C SER A 287 -36.24 -2.47 -21.14
N GLY A 288 -35.13 -2.23 -20.43
CA GLY A 288 -34.81 -0.96 -19.78
C GLY A 288 -35.35 -0.81 -18.36
N HIS A 289 -35.95 -1.86 -17.79
CA HIS A 289 -36.44 -1.82 -16.41
C HIS A 289 -35.27 -1.93 -15.43
N SER A 290 -35.18 -0.99 -14.49
CA SER A 290 -34.19 -1.01 -13.42
C SER A 290 -34.50 -2.10 -12.39
N LEU A 291 -33.47 -2.82 -11.97
CA LEU A 291 -33.55 -3.79 -10.91
C LEU A 291 -33.42 -3.11 -9.53
N PRO A 292 -33.91 -3.76 -8.45
CA PRO A 292 -33.66 -3.29 -7.09
C PRO A 292 -32.16 -3.14 -6.81
N HIS A 293 -31.77 -2.15 -6.00
CA HIS A 293 -30.35 -1.87 -5.73
C HIS A 293 -29.62 -3.05 -5.05
N LEU A 294 -30.32 -3.80 -4.19
CA LEU A 294 -29.78 -5.02 -3.57
C LEU A 294 -29.40 -6.10 -4.60
N GLU A 295 -30.06 -6.12 -5.76
CA GLU A 295 -29.75 -7.10 -6.81
C GLU A 295 -28.37 -6.85 -7.43
N THR A 296 -27.94 -5.58 -7.51
CA THR A 296 -26.58 -5.23 -7.98
C THR A 296 -25.51 -5.88 -7.10
N LEU A 297 -25.67 -5.77 -5.78
CA LEU A 297 -24.74 -6.35 -4.83
C LEU A 297 -24.84 -7.89 -4.79
N ALA A 298 -26.06 -8.43 -4.87
CA ALA A 298 -26.28 -9.87 -4.95
C ALA A 298 -25.59 -10.50 -6.16
N ALA A 299 -25.68 -9.86 -7.33
CA ALA A 299 -25.02 -10.31 -8.56
C ALA A 299 -23.49 -10.29 -8.44
N LEU A 300 -22.91 -9.23 -7.85
CA LEU A 300 -21.47 -9.16 -7.58
C LEU A 300 -21.02 -10.27 -6.60
N LYS A 301 -21.81 -10.50 -5.55
CA LYS A 301 -21.56 -11.59 -4.59
C LYS A 301 -21.58 -12.95 -5.29
N ARG A 302 -22.60 -13.25 -6.09
CA ARG A 302 -22.70 -14.49 -6.89
C ARG A 302 -21.48 -14.69 -7.78
N ALA A 303 -21.05 -13.66 -8.52
CA ALA A 303 -19.84 -13.74 -9.35
C ALA A 303 -18.60 -14.12 -8.53
N SER A 304 -18.43 -13.54 -7.34
CA SER A 304 -17.29 -13.87 -6.46
C SER A 304 -17.36 -15.29 -5.90
N GLU A 305 -18.54 -15.76 -5.53
CA GLU A 305 -18.76 -17.12 -5.00
C GLU A 305 -18.57 -18.19 -6.09
N THR A 306 -19.06 -17.93 -7.31
CA THR A 306 -18.83 -18.79 -8.47
C THR A 306 -17.33 -18.99 -8.72
N VAL A 307 -16.55 -17.90 -8.73
CA VAL A 307 -15.10 -18.01 -8.95
C VAL A 307 -14.39 -18.69 -7.79
N ALA A 308 -14.77 -18.41 -6.54
CA ALA A 308 -14.20 -19.06 -5.36
C ALA A 308 -14.46 -20.58 -5.34
N PHE A 309 -15.65 -21.01 -5.78
CA PHE A 309 -16.01 -22.43 -5.87
C PHE A 309 -15.06 -23.21 -6.79
N TYR A 310 -14.65 -22.62 -7.92
CA TYR A 310 -13.75 -23.27 -8.88
C TYR A 310 -12.27 -23.00 -8.61
N ASN A 311 -11.92 -22.17 -7.62
CA ASN A 311 -10.55 -21.74 -7.39
C ASN A 311 -10.22 -21.67 -5.90
N ALA A 312 -9.67 -22.77 -5.37
CA ALA A 312 -9.41 -22.91 -3.93
C ALA A 312 -8.39 -21.91 -3.36
N SER A 313 -7.54 -21.29 -4.21
CA SER A 313 -6.64 -20.22 -3.76
C SER A 313 -7.32 -18.85 -3.69
N PHE A 314 -8.54 -18.70 -4.20
CA PHE A 314 -9.29 -17.45 -4.11
C PHE A 314 -10.18 -17.47 -2.86
N VAL A 315 -9.82 -16.65 -1.87
CA VAL A 315 -10.51 -16.56 -0.57
C VAL A 315 -11.60 -15.47 -0.57
N GLY A 316 -12.11 -15.13 -1.75
CA GLY A 316 -13.29 -14.30 -1.97
C GLY A 316 -13.01 -12.82 -2.23
N ALA A 317 -14.08 -12.02 -2.13
CA ALA A 317 -14.04 -10.57 -2.24
C ALA A 317 -14.96 -9.94 -1.20
N LYS A 318 -14.75 -8.65 -0.91
CA LYS A 318 -15.71 -7.81 -0.17
C LYS A 318 -15.93 -6.49 -0.90
N VAL A 319 -17.02 -5.82 -0.57
CA VAL A 319 -17.41 -4.53 -1.16
C VAL A 319 -17.29 -3.43 -0.14
N ILE A 320 -16.67 -2.32 -0.53
CA ILE A 320 -16.78 -1.04 0.15
C ILE A 320 -17.78 -0.22 -0.67
N TYR A 321 -18.93 0.11 -0.08
CA TYR A 321 -19.93 0.93 -0.76
C TYR A 321 -19.41 2.36 -0.84
N THR A 322 -19.40 2.97 -2.02
CA THR A 322 -18.75 4.26 -2.26
C THR A 322 -19.68 5.25 -2.98
N PRO A 323 -20.82 5.63 -2.41
CA PRO A 323 -21.72 6.60 -3.05
C PRO A 323 -21.06 7.98 -3.19
N SER A 324 -21.57 8.78 -4.14
CA SER A 324 -21.13 10.16 -4.29
C SER A 324 -21.63 11.00 -3.13
N ARG A 325 -20.76 11.86 -2.57
CA ARG A 325 -21.12 12.85 -1.56
C ARG A 325 -21.61 14.17 -2.14
N ASN A 326 -21.74 14.27 -3.47
CA ASN A 326 -22.29 15.44 -4.16
C ASN A 326 -23.83 15.43 -4.13
N VAL A 327 -24.37 15.43 -2.92
CA VAL A 327 -25.79 15.27 -2.64
C VAL A 327 -26.30 16.39 -1.73
N ASN A 328 -27.59 16.70 -1.83
CA ASN A 328 -28.26 17.62 -0.92
C ASN A 328 -28.54 16.96 0.44
N ASP A 329 -28.92 17.75 1.44
CA ASP A 329 -29.05 17.25 2.82
C ASP A 329 -30.10 16.14 2.98
N ASN A 330 -31.19 16.16 2.20
CA ASN A 330 -32.20 15.10 2.24
C ASN A 330 -31.68 13.78 1.66
N GLU A 331 -30.85 13.87 0.63
CA GLU A 331 -30.23 12.71 -0.04
C GLU A 331 -29.14 12.06 0.84
N VAL A 332 -28.53 12.80 1.77
CA VAL A 332 -27.54 12.25 2.72
C VAL A 332 -28.17 11.16 3.58
N GLU A 333 -29.35 11.42 4.15
CA GLU A 333 -30.02 10.45 5.04
C GLU A 333 -30.41 9.18 4.27
N MET A 334 -30.84 9.32 3.01
CA MET A 334 -31.12 8.18 2.13
C MET A 334 -29.86 7.37 1.83
N LEU A 335 -28.76 8.04 1.48
CA LEU A 335 -27.47 7.42 1.18
C LEU A 335 -26.94 6.62 2.37
N LEU A 336 -26.98 7.22 3.57
CA LEU A 336 -26.50 6.56 4.80
C LEU A 336 -27.42 5.41 5.22
N SER A 337 -28.75 5.56 5.03
CA SER A 337 -29.72 4.48 5.25
C SER A 337 -29.48 3.30 4.31
N ASP A 338 -29.24 3.57 3.02
CA ASP A 338 -28.93 2.54 2.03
C ASP A 338 -27.64 1.78 2.41
N ALA A 339 -26.61 2.49 2.88
CA ALA A 339 -25.38 1.87 3.37
C ALA A 339 -25.64 0.91 4.54
N LEU A 340 -26.46 1.32 5.52
CA LEU A 340 -26.84 0.46 6.66
C LEU A 340 -27.66 -0.76 6.21
N ILE A 341 -28.60 -0.59 5.29
CA ILE A 341 -29.40 -1.70 4.74
C ILE A 341 -28.49 -2.70 4.02
N LEU A 342 -27.57 -2.23 3.17
CA LEU A 342 -26.61 -3.09 2.49
C LEU A 342 -25.75 -3.87 3.48
N LYS A 343 -25.24 -3.22 4.52
CA LYS A 343 -24.45 -3.87 5.58
C LYS A 343 -25.28 -4.86 6.40
N LEU A 344 -26.55 -4.57 6.66
CA LEU A 344 -27.43 -5.48 7.39
C LEU A 344 -27.74 -6.75 6.58
N VAL A 345 -28.08 -6.59 5.30
CA VAL A 345 -28.48 -7.70 4.42
C VAL A 345 -27.28 -8.55 4.00
N PHE A 346 -26.13 -7.92 3.75
CA PHE A 346 -24.91 -8.58 3.24
C PHE A 346 -23.73 -8.42 4.20
N LYS A 347 -23.95 -8.65 5.50
CA LYS A 347 -23.02 -8.39 6.60
C LYS A 347 -21.57 -8.84 6.36
N ASP A 348 -21.40 -10.06 5.85
CA ASP A 348 -20.07 -10.65 5.65
C ASP A 348 -19.40 -10.20 4.34
N TYR A 349 -20.18 -9.64 3.41
CA TYR A 349 -19.72 -9.22 2.08
C TYR A 349 -19.47 -7.71 1.97
N VAL A 350 -20.28 -6.88 2.64
CA VAL A 350 -20.04 -5.43 2.73
C VAL A 350 -19.01 -5.20 3.83
N ALA A 351 -17.81 -4.80 3.43
CA ALA A 351 -16.74 -4.40 4.35
C ALA A 351 -17.14 -3.13 5.11
N GLY A 352 -17.49 -2.07 4.36
CA GLY A 352 -17.72 -0.76 4.94
C GLY A 352 -18.22 0.29 3.95
N LEU A 353 -18.09 1.55 4.35
CA LEU A 353 -18.48 2.74 3.58
C LEU A 353 -17.25 3.61 3.26
N ASP A 354 -17.28 4.22 2.08
CA ASP A 354 -16.46 5.36 1.67
C ASP A 354 -17.39 6.41 1.04
N LEU A 355 -16.99 7.68 1.02
CA LEU A 355 -17.72 8.78 0.41
C LEU A 355 -16.80 9.49 -0.58
N ILE A 356 -17.09 9.35 -1.88
CA ILE A 356 -16.25 9.89 -2.96
C ILE A 356 -16.88 11.13 -3.58
N SER A 357 -16.09 11.98 -4.25
CA SER A 357 -16.62 12.95 -5.20
C SER A 357 -16.57 12.43 -6.62
N ASP A 358 -17.57 12.83 -7.42
CA ASP A 358 -17.58 12.69 -8.88
C ASP A 358 -17.64 14.04 -9.62
N ASP A 359 -17.45 15.14 -8.88
CA ASP A 359 -17.53 16.51 -9.36
C ASP A 359 -16.58 17.49 -8.65
N TYR A 360 -16.26 18.60 -9.32
CA TYR A 360 -15.29 19.62 -8.91
C TYR A 360 -15.70 20.43 -7.67
N PHE A 361 -16.97 20.38 -7.25
CA PHE A 361 -17.52 21.12 -6.12
C PHE A 361 -17.95 20.19 -4.99
N SER A 362 -17.02 19.35 -4.53
CA SER A 362 -17.32 18.33 -3.53
C SER A 362 -17.42 18.88 -2.13
N LYS A 363 -18.41 18.43 -1.35
CA LYS A 363 -18.48 18.71 0.09
C LYS A 363 -17.36 17.98 0.85
N PRO A 364 -16.67 18.62 1.81
CA PRO A 364 -15.68 17.95 2.64
C PRO A 364 -16.33 16.89 3.55
N LEU A 365 -15.55 15.91 4.00
CA LEU A 365 -15.99 14.82 4.87
C LEU A 365 -16.52 15.34 6.20
N ARG A 366 -15.95 16.47 6.68
CA ARG A 366 -16.39 17.21 7.86
C ARG A 366 -17.90 17.50 7.88
N ASP A 367 -18.51 17.82 6.74
CA ASP A 367 -19.94 18.15 6.64
C ASP A 367 -20.85 16.96 7.02
N PHE A 368 -20.31 15.75 6.88
CA PHE A 368 -20.99 14.48 7.18
C PHE A 368 -20.61 13.92 8.55
N SER A 369 -19.60 14.49 9.22
CA SER A 369 -18.96 13.94 10.42
C SER A 369 -19.95 13.57 11.53
N ALA A 370 -20.92 14.44 11.85
CA ALA A 370 -21.90 14.17 12.90
C ALA A 370 -22.69 12.88 12.63
N ARG A 371 -23.15 12.67 11.38
CA ARG A 371 -23.91 11.46 11.01
C ARG A 371 -23.00 10.24 10.97
N LEU A 372 -21.79 10.40 10.45
CA LEU A 372 -20.80 9.32 10.37
C LEU A 372 -20.37 8.84 11.76
N ILE A 373 -20.23 9.73 12.74
CA ILE A 373 -19.93 9.38 14.14
C ILE A 373 -21.02 8.45 14.70
N TYR A 374 -22.30 8.75 14.48
CA TYR A 374 -23.40 7.88 14.92
C TYR A 374 -23.40 6.50 14.25
N MET A 375 -22.78 6.36 13.07
CA MET A 375 -22.73 5.10 12.33
C MET A 375 -21.53 4.21 12.68
N GLN A 376 -20.54 4.71 13.44
CA GLN A 376 -19.27 4.00 13.71
C GLN A 376 -19.46 2.62 14.35
N ASP A 377 -20.53 2.42 15.14
CA ASP A 377 -20.81 1.14 15.79
C ASP A 377 -21.40 0.09 14.82
N SER A 378 -21.93 0.53 13.69
CA SER A 378 -22.62 -0.32 12.70
C SER A 378 -21.88 -0.46 11.37
N MET A 379 -20.94 0.44 11.09
CA MET A 379 -20.27 0.55 9.80
C MET A 379 -18.79 0.87 9.98
N ASP A 380 -17.94 0.09 9.32
CA ASP A 380 -16.52 0.41 9.18
C ASP A 380 -16.31 1.40 8.04
N PHE A 381 -15.32 2.30 8.19
CA PHE A 381 -15.00 3.31 7.18
C PHE A 381 -13.66 3.06 6.48
N TYR A 382 -13.59 3.41 5.19
CA TYR A 382 -12.43 3.23 4.33
C TYR A 382 -12.23 4.45 3.41
N PHE A 383 -12.21 5.64 4.01
CA PHE A 383 -12.33 6.90 3.28
C PHE A 383 -11.20 7.15 2.28
N THR A 384 -11.58 7.60 1.09
CA THR A 384 -10.69 8.26 0.14
C THR A 384 -10.52 9.72 0.53
N VAL A 385 -9.28 10.22 0.55
CA VAL A 385 -8.98 11.60 1.00
C VAL A 385 -8.22 12.42 -0.03
N ASP A 386 -7.86 11.82 -1.16
CA ASP A 386 -7.14 12.44 -2.28
C ASP A 386 -7.98 12.50 -3.54
N ASP A 387 -9.08 13.25 -3.45
CA ASP A 387 -9.98 13.39 -4.58
C ASP A 387 -9.38 14.36 -5.59
N VAL A 388 -9.20 13.89 -6.84
CA VAL A 388 -8.67 14.69 -7.95
C VAL A 388 -9.59 15.86 -8.28
N TYR A 389 -10.86 15.79 -7.90
CA TYR A 389 -11.85 16.85 -8.10
C TYR A 389 -11.91 17.86 -6.96
N ALA A 390 -11.42 17.51 -5.76
CA ALA A 390 -11.44 18.41 -4.61
C ALA A 390 -10.26 19.40 -4.64
N ASN A 391 -10.44 20.55 -3.97
CA ASN A 391 -9.34 21.48 -3.77
C ASN A 391 -8.32 20.91 -2.76
N GLN A 392 -7.10 21.47 -2.74
CA GLN A 392 -6.01 20.95 -1.91
C GLN A 392 -6.30 21.06 -0.41
N LEU A 393 -6.96 22.14 0.03
CA LEU A 393 -7.29 22.36 1.44
C LEU A 393 -8.29 21.32 1.94
N ASP A 394 -9.34 21.02 1.16
CA ASP A 394 -10.32 20.00 1.50
C ASP A 394 -9.67 18.62 1.58
N ASN A 395 -8.71 18.31 0.70
CA ASN A 395 -7.98 17.04 0.75
C ASN A 395 -7.10 16.91 2.01
N GLU A 396 -6.51 18.01 2.50
CA GLU A 396 -5.78 18.05 3.77
C GLU A 396 -6.71 17.84 4.97
N GLU A 397 -7.84 18.54 5.03
CA GLU A 397 -8.82 18.38 6.12
C GLU A 397 -9.49 17.00 6.11
N ASN A 398 -9.84 16.47 4.92
CA ASN A 398 -10.41 15.13 4.76
C ASN A 398 -9.51 14.04 5.34
N LEU A 399 -8.18 14.20 5.27
CA LEU A 399 -7.24 13.25 5.89
C LEU A 399 -7.33 13.28 7.42
N ILE A 400 -7.51 14.46 8.02
CA ILE A 400 -7.72 14.61 9.46
C ILE A 400 -9.05 13.97 9.86
N ASP A 401 -10.12 14.27 9.12
CA ASP A 401 -11.46 13.74 9.40
C ASP A 401 -11.50 12.22 9.24
N ALA A 402 -10.88 11.66 8.19
CA ALA A 402 -10.82 10.22 7.99
C ALA A 402 -10.10 9.51 9.14
N TYR A 403 -9.04 10.11 9.68
CA TYR A 403 -8.35 9.61 10.86
C TYR A 403 -9.24 9.69 12.12
N LEU A 404 -9.88 10.84 12.38
CA LEU A 404 -10.73 11.05 13.56
C LEU A 404 -12.00 10.17 13.53
N LEU A 405 -12.54 9.93 12.34
CA LEU A 405 -13.67 9.04 12.11
C LEU A 405 -13.29 7.55 12.18
N GLY A 406 -12.01 7.22 12.45
CA GLY A 406 -11.58 5.85 12.67
C GLY A 406 -11.55 5.00 11.40
N SER A 407 -11.25 5.60 10.25
CA SER A 407 -11.05 4.85 9.00
C SER A 407 -10.05 3.71 9.22
N LYS A 408 -10.42 2.48 8.83
CA LYS A 408 -9.62 1.26 9.10
C LYS A 408 -8.30 1.24 8.34
N ARG A 409 -8.25 1.97 7.23
CA ARG A 409 -7.05 2.23 6.42
C ARG A 409 -7.08 3.67 5.94
N LEU A 410 -5.90 4.22 5.66
CA LEU A 410 -5.75 5.53 5.04
C LEU A 410 -5.05 5.36 3.68
N PRO A 411 -5.48 6.06 2.62
CA PRO A 411 -4.73 6.08 1.38
C PRO A 411 -3.51 6.99 1.54
N PHE A 412 -2.43 6.67 0.85
CA PHE A 412 -1.28 7.54 0.73
C PHE A 412 -1.59 8.63 -0.29
N SER A 413 -1.45 9.87 0.16
CA SER A 413 -1.64 11.07 -0.64
C SER A 413 -0.54 12.09 -0.35
N TYR A 414 -0.34 13.05 -1.25
CA TYR A 414 0.65 14.11 -1.05
C TYR A 414 0.43 14.90 0.26
N PRO A 415 -0.80 15.29 0.64
CA PRO A 415 -1.08 15.90 1.93
C PRO A 415 -0.52 15.15 3.14
N LEU A 416 -0.50 13.81 3.16
CA LEU A 416 -0.04 13.04 4.32
C LEU A 416 1.38 13.42 4.75
N MET A 417 2.25 13.78 3.81
CA MET A 417 3.62 14.19 4.11
C MET A 417 3.70 15.51 4.89
N GLN A 418 2.64 16.30 4.89
CA GLN A 418 2.49 17.55 5.64
C GLN A 418 1.81 17.35 7.01
N HIS A 419 1.36 16.13 7.34
CA HIS A 419 0.74 15.79 8.63
C HIS A 419 1.58 14.82 9.47
N PRO A 420 2.72 15.26 10.05
CA PRO A 420 3.61 14.39 10.82
C PRO A 420 2.95 13.78 12.06
N TYR A 421 1.92 14.44 12.61
CA TYR A 421 1.11 13.87 13.68
C TYR A 421 0.38 12.60 13.21
N ILE A 422 -0.32 12.68 12.07
CA ILE A 422 -1.07 11.54 11.51
C ILE A 422 -0.11 10.41 11.13
N LEU A 423 1.02 10.73 10.49
CA LEU A 423 2.05 9.73 10.17
C LEU A 423 2.55 8.98 11.42
N ARG A 424 2.73 9.68 12.54
CA ARG A 424 3.08 9.05 13.82
C ARG A 424 1.96 8.16 14.35
N GLN A 425 0.70 8.57 14.21
CA GLN A 425 -0.44 7.75 14.64
C GLN A 425 -0.61 6.50 13.77
N ILE A 426 -0.38 6.60 12.45
CA ILE A 426 -0.36 5.44 11.54
C ILE A 426 0.61 4.38 12.07
N HIS A 427 1.83 4.78 12.43
CA HIS A 427 2.82 3.88 13.01
C HIS A 427 2.38 3.32 14.38
N ARG A 428 1.95 4.20 15.30
CA ARG A 428 1.63 3.82 16.69
C ARG A 428 0.40 2.91 16.78
N LEU A 429 -0.62 3.18 15.98
CA LEU A 429 -1.90 2.48 15.97
C LEU A 429 -1.96 1.36 14.93
N ASN A 430 -0.88 1.17 14.16
CA ASN A 430 -0.79 0.16 13.10
C ASN A 430 -1.94 0.27 12.07
N ILE A 431 -2.24 1.49 11.62
CA ILE A 431 -3.29 1.77 10.62
C ILE A 431 -2.73 1.51 9.23
N GLY A 432 -3.32 0.61 8.46
CA GLY A 432 -2.82 0.28 7.12
C GLY A 432 -2.78 1.49 6.19
N LEU A 433 -1.63 1.74 5.57
CA LEU A 433 -1.42 2.82 4.61
C LEU A 433 -1.39 2.25 3.18
N VAL A 434 -2.40 2.56 2.38
CA VAL A 434 -2.57 2.01 1.02
C VAL A 434 -1.95 2.93 -0.02
N ILE A 435 -1.03 2.40 -0.82
CA ILE A 435 -0.34 3.12 -1.89
C ILE A 435 -0.78 2.53 -3.23
N ASN A 436 -1.14 3.38 -4.19
CA ASN A 436 -1.44 3.02 -5.58
C ASN A 436 -0.35 3.60 -6.51
N PRO A 437 0.84 2.98 -6.62
CA PRO A 437 2.02 3.56 -7.26
C PRO A 437 1.78 4.15 -8.65
N ILE A 438 1.16 3.37 -9.54
CA ILE A 438 0.96 3.79 -10.93
C ILE A 438 -0.11 4.88 -11.00
N SER A 439 -1.18 4.76 -10.22
CA SER A 439 -2.23 5.78 -10.16
C SER A 439 -1.67 7.15 -9.74
N ILE A 440 -0.80 7.17 -8.72
CA ILE A 440 -0.12 8.39 -8.26
C ILE A 440 0.73 9.01 -9.37
N GLU A 441 1.46 8.21 -10.17
CA GLU A 441 2.23 8.73 -11.31
C GLU A 441 1.34 9.48 -12.33
N TYR A 442 0.16 8.92 -12.64
CA TYR A 442 -0.78 9.56 -13.58
C TYR A 442 -1.50 10.77 -12.98
N MET A 443 -1.92 10.69 -11.70
CA MET A 443 -2.78 11.70 -11.09
C MET A 443 -2.01 12.89 -10.48
N GLN A 444 -0.77 12.70 -10.02
CA GLN A 444 -0.03 13.71 -9.24
C GLN A 444 1.18 14.33 -9.98
N ASN A 445 1.22 14.23 -11.31
CA ASN A 445 2.28 14.81 -12.17
C ASN A 445 3.72 14.48 -11.74
N LEU A 446 4.02 13.21 -11.46
CA LEU A 446 5.39 12.85 -11.14
C LEU A 446 6.27 12.98 -12.39
N GLY A 447 7.12 14.01 -12.44
CA GLY A 447 8.06 14.21 -13.56
C GLY A 447 9.04 13.04 -13.72
N ASN A 448 9.45 12.43 -12.60
CA ASN A 448 10.40 11.33 -12.55
C ASN A 448 9.97 10.31 -11.48
N SER A 449 9.74 9.06 -11.90
CA SER A 449 9.23 7.98 -11.04
C SER A 449 10.17 7.56 -9.91
N ARG A 450 11.49 7.87 -9.99
CA ARG A 450 12.41 7.61 -8.87
C ARG A 450 12.15 8.48 -7.66
N PHE A 451 11.54 9.65 -7.86
CA PHE A 451 11.21 10.57 -6.76
C PHE A 451 9.76 10.40 -6.31
N HIS A 452 9.23 9.18 -6.43
CA HIS A 452 7.91 8.87 -5.93
C HIS A 452 7.84 9.21 -4.42
N PRO A 453 6.86 10.02 -3.98
CA PRO A 453 6.84 10.55 -2.62
C PRO A 453 6.65 9.46 -1.55
N ALA A 454 6.08 8.31 -1.93
CA ALA A 454 6.00 7.14 -1.05
C ALA A 454 7.37 6.50 -0.69
N SER A 455 8.47 6.83 -1.38
CA SER A 455 9.79 6.23 -1.14
C SER A 455 10.27 6.43 0.31
N ILE A 456 10.01 7.62 0.87
CA ILE A 456 10.34 7.94 2.26
C ILE A 456 9.61 7.03 3.26
N LEU A 457 8.42 6.52 2.91
CA LEU A 457 7.66 5.65 3.79
C LEU A 457 8.34 4.30 4.02
N PHE A 458 9.16 3.83 3.07
CA PHE A 458 9.94 2.59 3.22
C PHE A 458 11.14 2.75 4.15
N THR A 459 11.50 3.98 4.51
CA THR A 459 12.53 4.26 5.53
C THR A 459 11.98 4.13 6.95
N PHE A 460 10.65 4.07 7.09
CA PHE A 460 9.95 3.82 8.34
C PHE A 460 9.30 2.43 8.29
N ASN A 461 9.22 1.73 9.42
CA ASN A 461 8.53 0.45 9.51
C ASN A 461 7.00 0.64 9.63
N LEU A 462 6.43 1.34 8.65
CA LEU A 462 5.00 1.63 8.55
C LEU A 462 4.22 0.42 7.99
N PRO A 463 2.93 0.27 8.31
CA PRO A 463 2.06 -0.77 7.76
C PRO A 463 1.64 -0.47 6.30
N LEU A 464 2.60 -0.59 5.37
CA LEU A 464 2.39 -0.28 3.95
C LEU A 464 1.66 -1.41 3.21
N ILE A 465 0.76 -1.04 2.31
CA ILE A 465 -0.03 -1.93 1.45
C ILE A 465 0.05 -1.38 0.02
N ILE A 466 0.35 -2.22 -0.96
CA ILE A 466 0.27 -1.84 -2.38
C ILE A 466 -1.08 -2.29 -2.95
N SER A 467 -1.71 -1.44 -3.75
CA SER A 467 -2.88 -1.74 -4.58
C SER A 467 -2.75 -1.01 -5.92
N SER A 468 -3.77 -1.06 -6.78
CA SER A 468 -3.65 -0.66 -8.19
C SER A 468 -4.74 0.26 -8.73
N ASP A 469 -5.76 0.57 -7.92
CA ASP A 469 -6.81 1.52 -8.24
C ASP A 469 -7.63 1.12 -9.50
N TYR A 470 -7.30 1.66 -10.68
CA TYR A 470 -7.90 1.36 -11.99
C TYR A 470 -6.93 0.63 -12.95
N PRO A 471 -6.35 -0.54 -12.59
CA PRO A 471 -5.19 -1.13 -13.27
C PRO A 471 -5.32 -1.22 -14.79
N ARG A 472 -6.48 -1.65 -15.29
CA ARG A 472 -6.68 -1.89 -16.72
C ARG A 472 -6.80 -0.61 -17.53
N LEU A 473 -7.19 0.50 -16.91
CA LEU A 473 -7.25 1.81 -17.58
C LEU A 473 -5.85 2.38 -17.80
N TRP A 474 -4.92 2.10 -16.87
CA TRP A 474 -3.49 2.40 -16.98
C TRP A 474 -2.76 1.48 -17.97
N GLN A 475 -3.47 0.47 -18.50
CA GLN A 475 -2.89 -0.63 -19.27
C GLN A 475 -1.89 -1.45 -18.46
N ALA A 476 -2.13 -1.59 -17.16
CA ALA A 476 -1.35 -2.42 -16.25
C ALA A 476 -1.99 -3.80 -16.06
N SER A 477 -1.21 -4.70 -15.46
CA SER A 477 -1.71 -5.94 -14.86
C SER A 477 -2.52 -5.59 -13.60
N PRO A 478 -3.33 -6.52 -13.07
CA PRO A 478 -4.13 -6.26 -11.88
C PRO A 478 -3.38 -5.63 -10.71
N ILE A 479 -2.15 -6.08 -10.40
CA ILE A 479 -1.32 -5.47 -9.35
C ILE A 479 0.21 -5.69 -9.51
N THR A 480 0.67 -6.66 -10.32
CA THR A 480 2.13 -6.92 -10.44
C THR A 480 2.94 -5.72 -10.93
N HIS A 481 2.41 -4.91 -11.84
CA HIS A 481 3.11 -3.70 -12.27
C HIS A 481 3.33 -2.72 -11.11
N ASP A 482 2.33 -2.52 -10.24
CA ASP A 482 2.48 -1.69 -9.03
C ASP A 482 3.52 -2.27 -8.06
N PHE A 483 3.56 -3.61 -7.89
CA PHE A 483 4.62 -4.27 -7.13
C PHE A 483 6.00 -4.08 -7.76
N TYR A 484 6.11 -4.19 -9.08
CA TYR A 484 7.36 -4.00 -9.80
C TYR A 484 7.87 -2.56 -9.65
N VAL A 485 7.01 -1.57 -9.91
CA VAL A 485 7.33 -0.14 -9.73
C VAL A 485 7.74 0.13 -8.29
N THR A 486 6.99 -0.42 -7.32
CA THR A 486 7.34 -0.30 -5.91
C THR A 486 8.72 -0.87 -5.62
N PHE A 487 9.01 -2.10 -6.06
CA PHE A 487 10.23 -2.82 -5.71
C PHE A 487 11.49 -2.26 -6.40
N MET A 488 11.34 -1.73 -7.62
CA MET A 488 12.46 -1.22 -8.43
C MET A 488 12.68 0.28 -8.29
N LYS A 489 11.62 1.08 -8.11
CA LYS A 489 11.68 2.54 -8.17
C LYS A 489 11.38 3.25 -6.85
N ILE A 490 10.53 2.68 -5.99
CA ILE A 490 10.06 3.35 -4.76
C ILE A 490 10.83 2.88 -3.53
N ALA A 491 10.93 1.57 -3.35
CA ALA A 491 11.65 0.97 -2.25
C ALA A 491 13.18 1.18 -2.42
N PRO A 492 13.95 1.29 -1.32
CA PRO A 492 15.41 1.37 -1.39
C PRO A 492 16.02 0.28 -2.29
N ARG A 493 17.15 0.58 -2.95
CA ARG A 493 17.81 -0.35 -3.89
C ARG A 493 18.12 -1.70 -3.25
N GLU A 494 18.49 -1.69 -1.97
CA GLU A 494 18.85 -2.87 -1.19
C GLU A 494 17.63 -3.67 -0.70
N SER A 495 16.42 -3.15 -0.92
CA SER A 495 15.18 -3.86 -0.58
C SER A 495 15.12 -5.19 -1.32
N ASP A 496 14.78 -6.24 -0.59
CA ASP A 496 14.89 -7.60 -1.06
C ASP A 496 13.56 -8.36 -0.87
N LEU A 497 13.62 -9.70 -0.87
CA LEU A 497 12.45 -10.56 -0.68
C LEU A 497 11.64 -10.23 0.58
N ARG A 498 12.27 -9.69 1.63
CA ARG A 498 11.61 -9.30 2.88
C ARG A 498 10.54 -8.23 2.67
N VAL A 499 10.81 -7.26 1.79
CA VAL A 499 9.87 -6.18 1.46
C VAL A 499 8.65 -6.75 0.74
N LEU A 500 8.86 -7.61 -0.26
CA LEU A 500 7.76 -8.25 -0.99
C LEU A 500 6.89 -9.12 -0.06
N LYS A 501 7.54 -9.90 0.82
CA LYS A 501 6.87 -10.74 1.82
C LYS A 501 6.04 -9.90 2.79
N GLN A 502 6.59 -8.78 3.30
CA GLN A 502 5.90 -7.89 4.22
C GLN A 502 4.70 -7.20 3.55
N LEU A 503 4.85 -6.69 2.31
CA LEU A 503 3.74 -6.08 1.56
C LEU A 503 2.59 -7.06 1.35
N ALA A 504 2.90 -8.30 0.92
CA ALA A 504 1.90 -9.33 0.70
C ALA A 504 1.17 -9.70 2.01
N ARG A 505 1.90 -9.88 3.12
CA ARG A 505 1.27 -10.14 4.43
C ARG A 505 0.44 -8.97 4.93
N ASN A 506 0.93 -7.74 4.80
CA ASN A 506 0.21 -6.53 5.21
C ASN A 506 -1.14 -6.42 4.50
N SER A 507 -1.19 -6.75 3.20
CA SER A 507 -2.45 -6.73 2.44
C SER A 507 -3.52 -7.69 3.01
N ILE A 508 -3.12 -8.77 3.69
CA ILE A 508 -4.06 -9.69 4.35
C ILE A 508 -4.35 -9.20 5.76
N VAL A 509 -3.32 -8.78 6.50
CA VAL A 509 -3.43 -8.35 7.91
C VAL A 509 -4.36 -7.15 8.07
N HIS A 510 -4.31 -6.20 7.14
CA HIS A 510 -5.13 -4.99 7.16
C HIS A 510 -6.39 -5.08 6.29
N SER A 511 -6.78 -6.28 5.87
CA SER A 511 -8.04 -6.49 5.16
C SER A 511 -9.26 -6.35 6.10
N ALA A 512 -10.43 -6.17 5.51
CA ALA A 512 -11.76 -6.21 6.14
C ALA A 512 -12.23 -7.64 6.46
N LYS A 513 -11.33 -8.63 6.39
CA LYS A 513 -11.61 -9.97 6.88
C LYS A 513 -11.65 -9.98 8.40
N SER A 514 -12.63 -10.72 8.93
CA SER A 514 -12.63 -11.12 10.34
C SER A 514 -11.35 -11.88 10.69
N GLU A 515 -11.05 -11.99 11.97
CA GLU A 515 -9.85 -12.70 12.45
C GLU A 515 -9.78 -14.13 11.90
N ALA A 516 -10.88 -14.88 11.98
CA ALA A 516 -10.95 -16.25 11.46
C ALA A 516 -10.76 -16.32 9.93
N GLU A 517 -11.40 -15.43 9.16
CA GLU A 517 -11.21 -15.37 7.71
C GLU A 517 -9.77 -15.01 7.33
N ARG A 518 -9.15 -14.12 8.12
CA ARG A 518 -7.77 -13.65 7.90
C ARG A 518 -6.76 -14.75 8.18
N ASP A 519 -6.97 -15.54 9.22
CA ASP A 519 -6.13 -16.71 9.53
C ASP A 519 -6.18 -17.75 8.41
N VAL A 520 -7.37 -17.99 7.85
CA VAL A 520 -7.52 -18.85 6.66
C VAL A 520 -6.75 -18.26 5.48
N ALA A 521 -6.94 -16.96 5.20
CA ALA A 521 -6.27 -16.28 4.09
C ALA A 521 -4.73 -16.30 4.23
N LEU A 522 -4.19 -16.15 5.43
CA LEU A 522 -2.75 -16.25 5.70
C LEU A 522 -2.22 -17.66 5.45
N ARG A 523 -2.94 -18.71 5.89
CA ARG A 523 -2.53 -20.10 5.61
C ARG A 523 -2.53 -20.43 4.12
N VAL A 524 -3.57 -20.03 3.40
CA VAL A 524 -3.63 -20.21 1.93
C VAL A 524 -2.45 -19.50 1.27
N TRP A 525 -2.18 -18.26 1.67
CA TRP A 525 -1.04 -17.50 1.17
C TRP A 525 0.30 -18.15 1.49
N GLU A 526 0.51 -18.68 2.70
CA GLU A 526 1.76 -19.36 3.08
C GLU A 526 2.05 -20.59 2.22
N ILE A 527 1.02 -21.35 1.84
CA ILE A 527 1.13 -22.49 0.92
C ILE A 527 1.58 -22.01 -0.46
N MET A 528 0.89 -20.99 -1.00
CA MET A 528 1.24 -20.42 -2.31
C MET A 528 2.64 -19.80 -2.31
N TRP A 529 2.99 -19.10 -1.23
CA TRP A 529 4.29 -18.44 -1.06
C TRP A 529 5.40 -19.47 -1.03
N SER A 530 5.24 -20.54 -0.26
CA SER A 530 6.21 -21.64 -0.19
C SER A 530 6.43 -22.28 -1.55
N LYS A 531 5.36 -22.50 -2.33
CA LYS A 531 5.46 -23.01 -3.70
C LYS A 531 6.28 -22.09 -4.60
N TRP A 532 5.96 -20.79 -4.59
CA TRP A 532 6.69 -19.81 -5.39
C TRP A 532 8.16 -19.67 -4.98
N ILE A 533 8.48 -19.74 -3.68
CA ILE A 533 9.85 -19.78 -3.17
C ILE A 533 10.61 -21.02 -3.68
N CYS A 534 9.97 -22.19 -3.71
CA CYS A 534 10.57 -23.40 -4.28
C CYS A 534 10.89 -23.24 -5.78
N GLU A 535 9.98 -22.66 -6.55
CA GLU A 535 10.18 -22.40 -7.98
C GLU A 535 11.33 -21.39 -8.21
N LEU A 536 11.32 -20.27 -7.48
CA LEU A 536 12.32 -19.21 -7.61
C LEU A 536 13.72 -19.68 -7.22
N LYS A 537 13.85 -20.44 -6.12
CA LYS A 537 15.13 -21.00 -5.68
C LYS A 537 15.76 -21.95 -6.70
N ASN A 538 14.93 -22.70 -7.42
CA ASN A 538 15.37 -23.70 -8.40
C ASN A 538 15.42 -23.16 -9.83
N MET A 539 15.28 -21.84 -9.99
CA MET A 539 15.32 -21.20 -11.30
C MET A 539 16.75 -21.26 -11.85
N ASN A 540 16.92 -21.87 -13.03
CA ASN A 540 18.18 -21.82 -13.76
C ASN A 540 18.25 -20.47 -14.49
N LEU A 541 19.04 -19.54 -13.94
CA LEU A 541 19.27 -18.20 -14.49
C LEU A 541 20.42 -18.14 -15.48
#